data_AF-A0A444VQU8-F1
#
_entry.id   AF-A0A444VQU8-F1
#
_cell.length_a   1.000
_cell.length_b   1.000
_cell.length_c   1.000
_cell.angle_alpha   90.00
_cell.angle_beta   90.00
_cell.angle_gamma   90.00
#
_symmetry.space_group_name_H-M   'P 1'
#
loop_
_entity.id
_entity.type
_entity.pdbx_description
1 polymer ?
#
loop_
_entity_poly.entity_id
_entity_poly.type
_entity_poly.pdbx_seq_one_letter_code
_entity_poly.pdbx_strand_id
1 'polypeptide(L)'
;MKLKSLLYLCLFVVAVVSCGKEDTPDPPADTNTAPNINAQSFTVSEDKTTIGTVQADDDDGDALQFSIKTNDNGLFAINTQNGALSLAEGKSLDFVTAAQHSITVGVDDGELSAEATITINVTKMNLAPEGEQNQSFEVNESITQNDLVGAIAATDPEEQPLTYEITTNDNDLFVINANGELNLAPGKNLDYETEGSHSITVQVSDGSLTLDVAVTITVADDNVPMKDEAASFIITWQDDGMDSAYLGLNPDYDTYDFIIDWGDGTKEKYSGSQENNVIKHDYTTADTYFIAIQGTFPALQMSQSTVDNNNKLMSIEQWGSIAWQSMNHAFKDCADMVHNATDVPDLTHVTDMTGMFYNTLNFNGNLGGWNTSTITNMDSMFFNAQFFVGDGLDDWDTQNVTNMQNMFDHCKSFNANISGWDTGQVTTMESMFAEAFSFNQDLSNWDTGEVTNMNYMFVGAFLFNSNIVGWTTHKVQTMVGMFLGATAFSQFLEAWNISNVTDMTNMFTGSGMSPDQYSTCLVEWSKIVVQPNVPLGATGVLHCDAPVVDTAKQTLQDQGWIITDEGPTPCN
;
A
#
# COMPACT_ATOMS: atom_id res chain seq x y z
N MET A 1 -13.26 40.11 -40.52
CA MET A 1 -13.84 40.51 -41.83
C MET A 1 -13.55 41.99 -42.03
N LYS A 2 -12.60 42.28 -42.94
CA LYS A 2 -12.18 43.64 -43.34
C LYS A 2 -13.24 44.22 -44.29
N LEU A 3 -13.57 45.50 -44.18
CA LEU A 3 -13.85 46.41 -45.31
C LEU A 3 -13.90 47.85 -44.75
N LYS A 4 -12.82 48.64 -44.91
CA LYS A 4 -12.58 49.63 -45.98
C LYS A 4 -13.44 50.90 -45.79
N SER A 5 -12.82 52.05 -45.47
CA SER A 5 -12.26 53.02 -46.44
C SER A 5 -13.38 53.92 -46.98
N LEU A 6 -13.33 55.25 -47.06
CA LEU A 6 -12.36 56.15 -47.72
C LEU A 6 -12.99 57.56 -47.56
N LEU A 7 -12.33 58.56 -46.94
CA LEU A 7 -11.50 59.60 -47.58
C LEU A 7 -12.28 60.84 -48.11
N TYR A 8 -11.92 62.01 -47.56
CA TYR A 8 -11.73 63.33 -48.20
C TYR A 8 -12.90 63.99 -48.98
N LEU A 9 -13.13 65.28 -48.75
CA LEU A 9 -12.49 66.37 -49.52
C LEU A 9 -13.21 67.71 -49.27
N CYS A 10 -12.51 68.67 -48.67
CA CYS A 10 -12.80 70.09 -48.84
C CYS A 10 -12.62 70.48 -50.31
N LEU A 11 -13.60 71.12 -50.94
CA LEU A 11 -13.30 72.17 -51.92
C LEU A 11 -14.49 73.10 -52.16
N PHE A 12 -14.26 74.37 -51.83
CA PHE A 12 -14.94 75.56 -52.33
C PHE A 12 -14.82 75.65 -53.87
N VAL A 13 -15.94 75.81 -54.61
CA VAL A 13 -15.98 76.58 -55.87
C VAL A 13 -17.36 77.22 -56.05
N VAL A 14 -17.32 78.44 -56.59
CA VAL A 14 -18.31 79.50 -56.73
C VAL A 14 -19.18 79.37 -57.99
N ALA A 15 -20.38 79.96 -57.87
CA ALA A 15 -21.31 80.54 -58.87
C ALA A 15 -22.11 79.62 -59.79
N VAL A 16 -23.45 79.78 -59.74
CA VAL A 16 -24.24 80.24 -60.90
C VAL A 16 -25.42 81.11 -60.41
N VAL A 17 -25.65 82.17 -61.17
CA VAL A 17 -26.74 83.15 -61.09
C VAL A 17 -28.08 82.55 -61.56
N SER A 18 -29.19 83.05 -61.01
CA SER A 18 -30.38 83.52 -61.74
C SER A 18 -31.72 82.88 -61.34
N CYS A 19 -32.69 83.78 -61.07
CA CYS A 19 -34.16 83.69 -61.21
C CYS A 19 -34.87 82.48 -60.59
N GLY A 20 -36.01 82.60 -59.92
CA GLY A 20 -37.01 83.64 -59.81
C GLY A 20 -38.25 82.95 -59.24
N LYS A 21 -38.96 83.66 -58.35
CA LYS A 21 -40.19 83.29 -57.63
C LYS A 21 -41.01 82.11 -58.21
N GLU A 22 -41.25 81.11 -57.36
CA GLU A 22 -42.59 80.57 -57.15
C GLU A 22 -42.81 80.39 -55.65
N ASP A 23 -43.84 81.06 -55.13
CA ASP A 23 -44.36 80.89 -53.78
C ASP A 23 -44.98 79.48 -53.68
N THR A 24 -44.22 78.51 -53.19
CA THR A 24 -44.79 77.30 -52.56
C THR A 24 -45.34 77.70 -51.19
N PRO A 25 -46.53 77.24 -50.77
CA PRO A 25 -46.96 77.39 -49.38
C PRO A 25 -45.88 76.79 -48.48
N ASP A 26 -45.54 77.48 -47.39
CA ASP A 26 -44.72 76.89 -46.34
C ASP A 26 -45.28 75.48 -46.00
N PRO A 27 -44.42 74.45 -45.85
CA PRO A 27 -44.87 73.19 -45.28
C PRO A 27 -45.54 73.50 -43.93
N PRO A 28 -46.62 72.79 -43.55
CA PRO A 28 -47.18 72.97 -42.22
C PRO A 28 -46.03 72.81 -41.22
N ALA A 29 -45.91 73.75 -40.29
CA ALA A 29 -44.93 73.65 -39.22
C ALA A 29 -44.99 72.23 -38.64
N ASP A 30 -43.86 71.51 -38.62
CA ASP A 30 -43.78 70.25 -37.90
C ASP A 30 -44.28 70.52 -36.49
N THR A 31 -45.40 69.89 -36.14
CA THR A 31 -46.00 70.07 -34.83
C THR A 31 -45.23 69.18 -33.88
N ASN A 32 -44.38 69.79 -33.04
CA ASN A 32 -43.65 69.14 -31.97
C ASN A 32 -44.54 68.14 -31.23
N THR A 33 -44.10 66.89 -31.11
CA THR A 33 -44.75 65.84 -30.32
C THR A 33 -44.15 65.81 -28.93
N ALA A 34 -44.93 65.41 -27.93
CA ALA A 34 -44.41 65.35 -26.56
C ALA A 34 -43.47 64.16 -26.40
N PRO A 35 -42.41 64.28 -25.57
CA PRO A 35 -41.51 63.16 -25.31
C PRO A 35 -42.25 61.99 -24.67
N ASN A 36 -41.78 60.77 -24.93
CA ASN A 36 -42.34 59.54 -24.41
C ASN A 36 -41.49 59.01 -23.25
N ILE A 37 -42.13 58.80 -22.10
CA ILE A 37 -41.53 58.16 -20.93
C ILE A 37 -42.51 57.14 -20.35
N ASN A 38 -42.03 55.91 -20.19
CA ASN A 38 -42.80 54.81 -19.60
C ASN A 38 -42.39 54.57 -18.14
N ALA A 39 -43.30 53.97 -17.36
CA ALA A 39 -43.00 53.55 -16.00
C ALA A 39 -41.86 52.51 -16.00
N GLN A 40 -40.91 52.69 -15.09
CA GLN A 40 -39.70 51.86 -15.00
C GLN A 40 -39.45 51.44 -13.56
N SER A 41 -38.77 50.31 -13.38
CA SER A 41 -38.38 49.80 -12.07
C SER A 41 -36.89 49.52 -12.00
N PHE A 42 -36.24 49.96 -10.92
CA PHE A 42 -34.86 49.62 -10.58
C PHE A 42 -34.84 48.84 -9.26
N THR A 43 -33.88 47.92 -9.13
CA THR A 43 -33.63 47.21 -7.87
C THR A 43 -32.20 47.51 -7.44
N VAL A 44 -32.02 47.93 -6.20
CA VAL A 44 -30.75 48.43 -5.68
C VAL A 44 -30.56 48.01 -4.22
N SER A 45 -29.35 47.65 -3.84
CA SER A 45 -29.01 47.36 -2.44
C SER A 45 -28.89 48.66 -1.64
N GLU A 46 -29.28 48.62 -0.37
CA GLU A 46 -29.34 49.81 0.50
C GLU A 46 -27.97 50.52 0.70
N ASP A 47 -26.86 49.82 0.45
CA ASP A 47 -25.50 50.34 0.50
C ASP A 47 -25.07 51.09 -0.79
N LYS A 48 -25.88 51.09 -1.85
CA LYS A 48 -25.54 51.73 -3.13
C LYS A 48 -26.18 53.10 -3.26
N THR A 49 -25.45 54.01 -3.89
CA THR A 49 -25.91 55.39 -4.16
C THR A 49 -26.35 55.61 -5.60
N THR A 50 -26.00 54.71 -6.52
CA THR A 50 -26.41 54.77 -7.94
C THR A 50 -27.57 53.81 -8.16
N ILE A 51 -28.65 54.28 -8.78
CA ILE A 51 -29.89 53.49 -8.96
C ILE A 51 -29.96 52.91 -10.38
N GLY A 52 -29.78 53.77 -11.39
CA GLY A 52 -29.95 53.38 -12.79
C GLY A 52 -30.01 54.58 -13.72
N THR A 53 -30.53 54.41 -14.93
CA THR A 53 -30.73 55.51 -15.89
C THR A 53 -32.13 55.43 -16.45
N VAL A 54 -32.93 56.46 -16.19
CA VAL A 54 -34.30 56.57 -16.69
C VAL A 54 -34.27 56.75 -18.20
N GLN A 55 -34.96 55.87 -18.92
CA GLN A 55 -35.05 55.92 -20.37
C GLN A 55 -36.29 56.72 -20.79
N ALA A 56 -36.12 57.59 -21.77
CA ALA A 56 -37.18 58.31 -22.46
C ALA A 56 -36.75 58.52 -23.92
N ASP A 57 -37.72 58.65 -24.80
CA ASP A 57 -37.54 58.81 -26.24
C ASP A 57 -38.38 59.97 -26.77
N ASP A 58 -37.96 60.55 -27.88
CA ASP A 58 -38.67 61.63 -28.56
C ASP A 58 -38.68 61.33 -30.06
N ASP A 59 -39.88 61.33 -30.66
CA ASP A 59 -40.06 60.93 -32.06
C ASP A 59 -39.49 61.98 -33.03
N ASP A 60 -39.40 63.24 -32.60
CA ASP A 60 -38.85 64.37 -33.37
C ASP A 60 -37.31 64.48 -33.21
N GLY A 61 -36.77 63.83 -32.18
CA GLY A 61 -35.33 63.72 -31.90
C GLY A 61 -34.77 64.89 -31.10
N ASP A 62 -35.63 65.61 -30.39
CA ASP A 62 -35.27 66.78 -29.60
C ASP A 62 -34.48 66.42 -28.34
N ALA A 63 -33.72 67.40 -27.84
CA ALA A 63 -32.82 67.20 -26.71
C ALA A 63 -33.60 67.15 -25.38
N LEU A 64 -33.63 65.98 -24.76
CA LEU A 64 -34.40 65.74 -23.54
C LEU A 64 -33.76 66.33 -22.28
N GLN A 65 -34.59 66.99 -21.46
CA GLN A 65 -34.26 67.41 -20.10
C GLN A 65 -35.06 66.62 -19.07
N PHE A 66 -34.36 65.93 -18.17
CA PHE A 66 -34.97 65.14 -17.11
C PHE A 66 -35.13 65.95 -15.82
N SER A 67 -36.24 65.74 -15.11
CA SER A 67 -36.51 66.37 -13.81
C SER A 67 -37.31 65.44 -12.88
N ILE A 68 -37.06 65.51 -11.57
CA ILE A 68 -37.92 64.82 -10.58
C ILE A 68 -39.08 65.76 -10.22
N LYS A 69 -40.31 65.35 -10.52
CA LYS A 69 -41.55 66.11 -10.30
C LYS A 69 -42.12 65.85 -8.91
N THR A 70 -42.13 64.59 -8.51
CA THR A 70 -42.45 64.16 -7.14
C THR A 70 -41.33 63.27 -6.63
N ASN A 71 -40.72 63.65 -5.51
CA ASN A 71 -39.63 62.93 -4.88
C ASN A 71 -40.11 62.32 -3.56
N ASP A 72 -39.46 61.25 -3.11
CA ASP A 72 -39.69 60.71 -1.77
C ASP A 72 -38.78 61.44 -0.79
N ASN A 73 -39.30 62.48 -0.15
CA ASN A 73 -38.57 63.29 0.86
C ASN A 73 -37.20 63.84 0.39
N GLY A 74 -37.04 64.05 -0.91
CA GLY A 74 -35.78 64.53 -1.50
C GLY A 74 -34.67 63.49 -1.52
N LEU A 75 -35.00 62.19 -1.51
CA LEU A 75 -34.05 61.10 -1.43
C LEU A 75 -33.25 60.91 -2.73
N PHE A 76 -33.86 61.20 -3.88
CA PHE A 76 -33.28 60.95 -5.20
C PHE A 76 -32.83 62.22 -5.91
N ALA A 77 -31.81 62.09 -6.75
CA ALA A 77 -31.35 63.11 -7.69
C ALA A 77 -31.25 62.50 -9.10
N ILE A 78 -31.56 63.30 -10.13
CA ILE A 78 -31.44 62.88 -11.52
C ILE A 78 -30.53 63.85 -12.27
N ASN A 79 -29.63 63.33 -13.09
CA ASN A 79 -28.87 64.14 -14.02
C ASN A 79 -29.80 64.60 -15.16
N THR A 80 -29.93 65.91 -15.31
CA THR A 80 -30.92 66.50 -16.22
C THR A 80 -30.64 66.25 -17.69
N GLN A 81 -29.40 65.90 -18.07
CA GLN A 81 -29.00 65.74 -19.46
C GLN A 81 -29.02 64.29 -19.94
N ASN A 82 -28.96 63.31 -19.03
CA ASN A 82 -28.82 61.90 -19.41
C ASN A 82 -29.70 60.92 -18.62
N GLY A 83 -30.54 61.41 -17.70
CA GLY A 83 -31.48 60.57 -16.95
C GLY A 83 -30.84 59.66 -15.90
N ALA A 84 -29.54 59.79 -15.61
CA ALA A 84 -28.88 59.00 -14.58
C ALA A 84 -29.47 59.32 -13.18
N LEU A 85 -30.02 58.29 -12.54
CA LEU A 85 -30.70 58.37 -11.24
C LEU A 85 -29.76 57.87 -10.13
N SER A 86 -29.61 58.70 -9.09
CA SER A 86 -28.82 58.42 -7.90
C SER A 86 -29.55 58.88 -6.65
N LEU A 87 -28.99 58.58 -5.48
CA LEU A 87 -29.35 59.27 -4.25
C LEU A 87 -28.88 60.72 -4.30
N ALA A 88 -29.61 61.62 -3.64
CA ALA A 88 -29.17 62.98 -3.40
C ALA A 88 -27.99 63.00 -2.43
N GLU A 89 -27.17 64.07 -2.48
CA GLU A 89 -25.96 64.17 -1.66
C GLU A 89 -26.27 64.02 -0.15
N GLY A 90 -25.50 63.15 0.52
CA GLY A 90 -25.65 62.87 1.95
C GLY A 90 -26.87 62.02 2.33
N LYS A 91 -27.57 61.43 1.35
CA LYS A 91 -28.67 60.49 1.58
C LYS A 91 -28.21 59.03 1.47
N SER A 92 -28.91 58.15 2.18
CA SER A 92 -28.74 56.70 2.14
C SER A 92 -30.11 56.03 1.99
N LEU A 93 -30.12 54.83 1.42
CA LEU A 93 -31.27 53.95 1.50
C LEU A 93 -31.23 53.22 2.84
N ASP A 94 -32.40 52.80 3.31
CA ASP A 94 -32.56 51.95 4.48
C ASP A 94 -33.76 51.05 4.21
N PHE A 95 -33.48 49.77 3.99
CA PHE A 95 -34.48 48.77 3.64
C PHE A 95 -35.56 48.63 4.74
N VAL A 96 -35.16 48.75 6.01
CA VAL A 96 -36.07 48.64 7.16
C VAL A 96 -37.03 49.82 7.20
N THR A 97 -36.52 51.02 6.89
CA THR A 97 -37.35 52.22 6.81
C THR A 97 -38.31 52.16 5.60
N ALA A 98 -37.83 51.75 4.43
CA ALA A 98 -38.66 51.57 3.24
C ALA A 98 -38.03 50.58 2.24
N ALA A 99 -38.71 49.45 2.03
CA ALA A 99 -38.31 48.45 1.03
C ALA A 99 -38.57 48.89 -0.43
N GLN A 100 -39.33 49.98 -0.62
CA GLN A 100 -39.66 50.50 -1.95
C GLN A 100 -39.91 52.01 -1.89
N HIS A 101 -39.44 52.71 -2.90
CA HIS A 101 -39.72 54.12 -3.15
C HIS A 101 -40.38 54.30 -4.52
N SER A 102 -41.21 55.33 -4.66
CA SER A 102 -41.87 55.69 -5.91
C SER A 102 -41.72 57.18 -6.16
N ILE A 103 -41.04 57.56 -7.23
CA ILE A 103 -40.89 58.94 -7.67
C ILE A 103 -41.59 59.17 -9.00
N THR A 104 -41.96 60.42 -9.31
CA THR A 104 -42.43 60.80 -10.65
C THR A 104 -41.33 61.58 -11.34
N VAL A 105 -40.86 61.07 -12.47
CA VAL A 105 -39.85 61.72 -13.32
C VAL A 105 -40.56 62.30 -14.52
N GLY A 106 -40.31 63.58 -14.80
CA GLY A 106 -40.74 64.25 -16.01
C GLY A 106 -39.59 64.44 -16.97
N VAL A 107 -39.91 64.39 -18.25
CA VAL A 107 -39.03 64.66 -19.38
C VAL A 107 -39.63 65.78 -20.22
N ASP A 108 -38.81 66.73 -20.65
CA ASP A 108 -39.19 67.94 -21.37
C ASP A 108 -38.25 68.11 -22.58
N ASP A 109 -38.81 68.43 -23.74
CA ASP A 109 -38.09 68.63 -25.01
C ASP A 109 -37.80 70.13 -25.30
N GLY A 110 -38.26 71.04 -24.42
CA GLY A 110 -38.21 72.49 -24.58
C GLY A 110 -39.56 73.16 -24.91
N GLU A 111 -40.56 72.39 -25.35
CA GLU A 111 -41.91 72.85 -25.69
C GLU A 111 -43.03 72.05 -24.99
N LEU A 112 -42.91 70.73 -24.96
CA LEU A 112 -43.85 69.77 -24.39
C LEU A 112 -43.17 68.87 -23.35
N SER A 113 -43.98 68.23 -22.50
CA SER A 113 -43.46 67.36 -21.44
C SER A 113 -44.37 66.16 -21.19
N ALA A 114 -43.75 65.08 -20.71
CA ALA A 114 -44.41 63.88 -20.22
C ALA A 114 -43.81 63.43 -18.89
N GLU A 115 -44.55 62.61 -18.14
CA GLU A 115 -44.15 62.13 -16.82
C GLU A 115 -44.47 60.64 -16.65
N ALA A 116 -43.60 59.94 -15.93
CA ALA A 116 -43.83 58.54 -15.55
C ALA A 116 -43.39 58.27 -14.12
N THR A 117 -44.00 57.24 -13.53
CA THR A 117 -43.61 56.71 -12.23
C THR A 117 -42.37 55.82 -12.36
N ILE A 118 -41.36 56.09 -11.54
CA ILE A 118 -40.17 55.25 -11.40
C ILE A 118 -40.21 54.60 -10.02
N THR A 119 -40.21 53.27 -10.00
CA THR A 119 -40.20 52.47 -8.79
C THR A 119 -38.78 52.03 -8.47
N ILE A 120 -38.32 52.28 -7.24
CA ILE A 120 -37.03 51.83 -6.75
C ILE A 120 -37.29 50.79 -5.67
N ASN A 121 -37.00 49.52 -5.95
CA ASN A 121 -37.03 48.45 -4.96
C ASN A 121 -35.69 48.42 -4.24
N VAL A 122 -35.71 48.52 -2.92
CA VAL A 122 -34.51 48.44 -2.08
C VAL A 122 -34.35 46.99 -1.65
N THR A 123 -33.14 46.45 -1.75
CA THR A 123 -32.77 45.16 -1.14
C THR A 123 -31.85 45.40 0.05
N LYS A 124 -31.94 44.53 1.06
CA LYS A 124 -31.01 44.52 2.18
C LYS A 124 -29.57 44.33 1.67
N MET A 125 -28.60 44.97 2.31
CA MET A 125 -27.18 44.71 2.04
C MET A 125 -26.84 43.26 2.39
N ASN A 126 -26.19 42.54 1.47
CA ASN A 126 -25.68 41.20 1.74
C ASN A 126 -24.51 41.26 2.72
N LEU A 127 -24.58 40.50 3.81
CA LEU A 127 -23.50 40.36 4.77
C LEU A 127 -22.73 39.06 4.50
N ALA A 128 -21.47 39.00 4.92
CA ALA A 128 -20.72 37.76 4.82
C ALA A 128 -21.24 36.74 5.86
N PRO A 129 -20.99 35.43 5.64
CA PRO A 129 -21.21 34.43 6.66
C PRO A 129 -20.52 34.79 7.98
N GLU A 130 -21.12 34.43 9.11
CA GLU A 130 -20.62 34.65 10.46
C GLU A 130 -20.36 33.33 11.20
N GLY A 131 -19.34 33.32 12.07
CA GLY A 131 -18.92 32.14 12.81
C GLY A 131 -17.62 32.40 13.58
N GLU A 132 -17.23 31.47 14.45
CA GLU A 132 -15.92 31.55 15.10
C GLU A 132 -14.81 31.31 14.07
N GLN A 133 -13.86 32.26 13.98
CA GLN A 133 -12.74 32.18 13.02
C GLN A 133 -11.73 31.08 13.38
N ASN A 134 -11.75 30.60 14.62
CA ASN A 134 -10.91 29.50 15.06
C ASN A 134 -11.83 28.45 15.70
N GLN A 135 -11.82 27.23 15.16
CA GLN A 135 -12.57 26.10 15.70
C GLN A 135 -11.60 24.97 16.00
N SER A 136 -11.94 24.13 16.98
CA SER A 136 -11.11 22.99 17.36
C SER A 136 -11.94 21.74 17.50
N PHE A 137 -11.42 20.64 16.98
CA PHE A 137 -12.00 19.30 17.12
C PHE A 137 -10.95 18.35 17.72
N GLU A 138 -11.41 17.34 18.44
CA GLU A 138 -10.56 16.29 19.01
C GLU A 138 -11.09 14.94 18.52
N VAL A 139 -10.19 14.11 18.00
CA VAL A 139 -10.52 12.77 17.48
C VAL A 139 -9.46 11.78 17.90
N ASN A 140 -9.84 10.52 18.10
CA ASN A 140 -8.86 9.45 18.33
C ASN A 140 -8.12 9.11 17.03
N GLU A 141 -6.87 8.67 17.14
CA GLU A 141 -6.07 8.29 15.96
C GLU A 141 -6.64 7.11 15.17
N SER A 142 -7.39 6.22 15.83
CA SER A 142 -8.13 5.11 15.22
C SER A 142 -9.40 5.50 14.45
N ILE A 143 -9.65 6.80 14.27
CA ILE A 143 -10.78 7.29 13.47
C ILE A 143 -10.73 6.77 12.02
N THR A 144 -11.86 6.35 11.47
CA THR A 144 -11.96 5.89 10.08
C THR A 144 -12.53 6.98 9.16
N GLN A 145 -12.40 6.80 7.84
CA GLN A 145 -12.99 7.71 6.84
C GLN A 145 -14.52 7.92 6.95
N ASN A 146 -15.23 7.03 7.66
CA ASN A 146 -16.68 7.13 7.85
C ASN A 146 -17.07 7.88 9.12
N ASP A 147 -16.11 8.12 10.01
CA ASP A 147 -16.33 8.74 11.31
C ASP A 147 -16.17 10.25 11.19
N LEU A 148 -17.05 10.98 11.87
CA LEU A 148 -17.09 12.44 11.84
C LEU A 148 -15.97 13.03 12.70
N VAL A 149 -15.13 13.88 12.10
CA VAL A 149 -14.12 14.67 12.81
C VAL A 149 -14.78 15.85 13.54
N GLY A 150 -15.67 16.55 12.84
CA GLY A 150 -16.37 17.73 13.35
C GLY A 150 -17.24 18.38 12.27
N ALA A 151 -18.01 19.39 12.63
CA ALA A 151 -18.82 20.16 11.70
C ALA A 151 -18.54 21.65 11.87
N ILE A 152 -18.32 22.36 10.76
CA ILE A 152 -18.01 23.79 10.78
C ILE A 152 -19.23 24.59 11.24
N ALA A 153 -19.10 25.26 12.37
CA ALA A 153 -20.12 26.13 12.91
C ALA A 153 -20.06 27.50 12.24
N ALA A 154 -20.93 27.72 11.26
CA ALA A 154 -21.12 29.01 10.61
C ALA A 154 -22.60 29.21 10.23
N THR A 155 -23.05 30.46 10.22
CA THR A 155 -24.40 30.87 9.83
C THR A 155 -24.33 32.07 8.89
N ASP A 156 -25.39 32.29 8.13
CA ASP A 156 -25.53 33.48 7.31
C ASP A 156 -26.59 34.41 7.94
N PRO A 157 -26.31 35.73 8.13
CA PRO A 157 -27.29 36.67 8.70
C PRO A 157 -28.59 36.81 7.88
N GLU A 158 -28.56 36.46 6.60
CA GLU A 158 -29.70 36.43 5.69
C GLU A 158 -30.27 35.01 5.47
N GLU A 159 -29.80 34.01 6.23
CA GLU A 159 -30.16 32.59 6.11
C GLU A 159 -29.91 32.02 4.69
N GLN A 160 -28.92 32.55 3.97
CA GLN A 160 -28.52 32.01 2.67
C GLN A 160 -27.84 30.64 2.79
N PRO A 161 -28.01 29.76 1.78
CA PRO A 161 -27.35 28.46 1.79
C PRO A 161 -25.82 28.64 1.72
N LEU A 162 -25.12 28.02 2.66
CA LEU A 162 -23.67 28.05 2.73
C LEU A 162 -23.03 26.93 1.90
N THR A 163 -21.86 27.23 1.38
CA THR A 163 -20.95 26.26 0.74
C THR A 163 -19.62 26.24 1.49
N TYR A 164 -18.94 25.10 1.46
CA TYR A 164 -17.73 24.85 2.24
C TYR A 164 -16.62 24.29 1.33
N GLU A 165 -15.42 24.83 1.48
CA GLU A 165 -14.23 24.37 0.73
C GLU A 165 -13.01 24.40 1.65
N ILE A 166 -12.21 23.32 1.66
CA ILE A 166 -10.92 23.31 2.35
C ILE A 166 -9.88 23.99 1.44
N THR A 167 -9.36 25.14 1.86
CA THR A 167 -8.38 25.92 1.08
C THR A 167 -6.94 25.62 1.49
N THR A 168 -6.73 25.13 2.71
CA THR A 168 -5.45 24.63 3.22
C THR A 168 -5.71 23.31 3.92
N ASN A 169 -5.05 22.24 3.47
CA ASN A 169 -5.25 20.89 3.99
C ASN A 169 -3.90 20.29 4.38
N ASP A 170 -3.74 19.93 5.65
CA ASP A 170 -2.52 19.31 6.12
C ASP A 170 -2.38 17.90 5.53
N ASN A 171 -1.34 17.67 4.73
CA ASN A 171 -1.05 16.40 4.02
C ASN A 171 -2.24 15.76 3.25
N ASP A 172 -3.19 16.60 2.81
CA ASP A 172 -4.46 16.17 2.20
C ASP A 172 -5.24 15.15 3.05
N LEU A 173 -5.21 15.30 4.38
CA LEU A 173 -5.78 14.34 5.32
C LEU A 173 -7.31 14.42 5.44
N PHE A 174 -7.91 15.58 5.18
CA PHE A 174 -9.33 15.82 5.47
C PHE A 174 -10.16 16.11 4.22
N VAL A 175 -11.45 15.75 4.28
CA VAL A 175 -12.47 16.13 3.30
C VAL A 175 -13.64 16.81 4.00
N ILE A 176 -14.32 17.71 3.30
CA ILE A 176 -15.53 18.38 3.78
C ILE A 176 -16.70 18.11 2.84
N ASN A 177 -17.88 17.84 3.39
CA ASN A 177 -19.08 17.63 2.59
C ASN A 177 -19.94 18.91 2.47
N ALA A 178 -21.04 18.82 1.70
CA ALA A 178 -21.93 19.95 1.46
C ALA A 178 -22.65 20.49 2.72
N ASN A 179 -22.68 19.71 3.81
CA ASN A 179 -23.25 20.13 5.10
C ASN A 179 -22.20 20.77 6.03
N GLY A 180 -20.94 20.90 5.59
CA GLY A 180 -19.84 21.42 6.41
C GLY A 180 -19.26 20.40 7.39
N GLU A 181 -19.52 19.10 7.20
CA GLU A 181 -19.00 18.03 8.04
C GLU A 181 -17.62 17.56 7.52
N LEU A 182 -16.66 17.42 8.43
CA LEU A 182 -15.30 16.98 8.18
C LEU A 182 -15.13 15.48 8.46
N ASN A 183 -14.44 14.79 7.56
CA ASN A 183 -14.03 13.39 7.70
C ASN A 183 -12.57 13.21 7.25
N LEU A 184 -11.96 12.06 7.54
CA LEU A 184 -10.71 11.67 6.91
C LEU A 184 -10.89 11.39 5.41
N ALA A 185 -9.91 11.79 4.62
CA ALA A 185 -9.83 11.47 3.21
C ALA A 185 -9.63 9.95 3.00
N PRO A 186 -10.14 9.37 1.90
CA PRO A 186 -10.02 7.94 1.66
C PRO A 186 -8.57 7.43 1.65
N GLY A 187 -8.31 6.36 2.42
CA GLY A 187 -7.00 5.73 2.53
C GLY A 187 -5.98 6.49 3.39
N LYS A 188 -6.41 7.50 4.14
CA LYS A 188 -5.59 8.20 5.14
C LYS A 188 -5.87 7.68 6.54
N ASN A 189 -4.90 7.84 7.44
CA ASN A 189 -4.96 7.53 8.86
C ASN A 189 -4.32 8.69 9.64
N LEU A 190 -4.66 8.79 10.93
CA LEU A 190 -3.95 9.64 11.88
C LEU A 190 -3.00 8.76 12.70
N ASP A 191 -2.00 9.39 13.30
CA ASP A 191 -0.96 8.74 14.10
C ASP A 191 -0.48 9.79 15.13
N TYR A 192 -0.85 9.58 16.39
CA TYR A 192 -0.56 10.51 17.47
C TYR A 192 0.95 10.62 17.72
N GLU A 193 1.68 9.50 17.64
CA GLU A 193 3.13 9.44 17.84
C GLU A 193 3.90 10.23 16.79
N THR A 194 3.39 10.26 15.55
CA THR A 194 3.97 11.04 14.46
C THR A 194 3.63 12.52 14.58
N GLU A 195 2.34 12.86 14.72
CA GLU A 195 1.88 14.25 14.78
C GLU A 195 0.55 14.39 15.53
N GLY A 196 0.62 14.82 16.79
CA GLY A 196 -0.57 14.95 17.65
C GLY A 196 -1.57 16.06 17.29
N SER A 197 -1.36 16.84 16.23
CA SER A 197 -2.32 17.85 15.79
C SER A 197 -2.12 18.32 14.36
N HIS A 198 -3.22 18.56 13.65
CA HIS A 198 -3.26 19.07 12.29
C HIS A 198 -3.99 20.41 12.20
N SER A 199 -3.61 21.25 11.24
CA SER A 199 -4.24 22.55 11.00
C SER A 199 -4.74 22.68 9.57
N ILE A 200 -6.03 23.01 9.41
CA ILE A 200 -6.65 23.25 8.11
C ILE A 200 -7.32 24.63 8.08
N THR A 201 -7.68 25.10 6.89
CA THR A 201 -8.51 26.29 6.70
C THR A 201 -9.70 25.94 5.82
N VAL A 202 -10.90 26.23 6.32
CA VAL A 202 -12.15 26.06 5.59
C VAL A 202 -12.70 27.43 5.21
N GLN A 203 -12.92 27.65 3.93
CA GLN A 203 -13.66 28.80 3.43
C GLN A 203 -15.15 28.48 3.41
N VAL A 204 -15.94 29.32 4.06
CA VAL A 204 -17.41 29.28 4.08
C VAL A 204 -17.92 30.42 3.20
N SER A 205 -18.82 30.14 2.26
CA SER A 205 -19.36 31.15 1.33
C SER A 205 -20.87 31.08 1.19
N ASP A 206 -21.51 32.25 1.13
CA ASP A 206 -22.92 32.44 0.73
C ASP A 206 -23.12 32.50 -0.81
N GLY A 207 -22.04 32.33 -1.58
CA GLY A 207 -22.00 32.47 -3.03
C GLY A 207 -21.48 33.81 -3.56
N SER A 208 -21.26 34.80 -2.69
CA SER A 208 -20.75 36.13 -3.05
C SER A 208 -19.68 36.69 -2.10
N LEU A 209 -19.81 36.42 -0.81
CA LEU A 209 -18.90 36.79 0.26
C LEU A 209 -18.43 35.52 0.98
N THR A 210 -17.33 35.65 1.72
CA THR A 210 -16.66 34.51 2.36
C THR A 210 -16.23 34.82 3.79
N LEU A 211 -16.12 33.75 4.58
CA LEU A 211 -15.50 33.68 5.90
C LEU A 211 -14.48 32.54 5.88
N ASP A 212 -13.22 32.84 6.20
CA ASP A 212 -12.20 31.81 6.39
C ASP A 212 -12.19 31.38 7.87
N VAL A 213 -12.30 30.07 8.10
CA VAL A 213 -12.29 29.43 9.42
C VAL A 213 -11.01 28.60 9.54
N ALA A 214 -10.13 28.97 10.46
CA ALA A 214 -9.00 28.13 10.85
C ALA A 214 -9.49 27.01 11.76
N VAL A 215 -9.11 25.77 11.47
CA VAL A 215 -9.52 24.60 12.24
C VAL A 215 -8.29 23.86 12.72
N THR A 216 -8.22 23.64 14.03
CA THR A 216 -7.21 22.78 14.66
C THR A 216 -7.86 21.44 15.01
N ILE A 217 -7.32 20.35 14.46
CA ILE A 217 -7.71 18.99 14.85
C ILE A 217 -6.62 18.47 15.79
N THR A 218 -6.98 18.13 17.02
CA THR A 218 -6.11 17.46 17.97
C THR A 218 -6.34 15.96 17.88
N VAL A 219 -5.25 15.20 17.73
CA VAL A 219 -5.29 13.75 17.73
C VAL A 219 -5.15 13.30 19.18
N ALA A 220 -6.08 12.49 19.65
CA ALA A 220 -6.02 11.82 20.93
C ALA A 220 -5.45 10.41 20.73
N ASP A 221 -4.42 10.10 21.53
CA ASP A 221 -3.88 8.76 21.71
C ASP A 221 -4.96 7.87 22.32
N ASP A 222 -5.38 6.83 21.60
CA ASP A 222 -6.40 5.92 22.08
C ASP A 222 -5.87 4.87 23.08
N ASN A 223 -4.55 4.88 23.32
CA ASN A 223 -3.82 3.95 24.17
C ASN A 223 -4.20 2.49 23.86
N VAL A 224 -4.46 2.18 22.58
CA VAL A 224 -4.66 0.78 22.17
C VAL A 224 -3.41 -0.01 22.59
N PRO A 225 -3.58 -1.15 23.27
CA PRO A 225 -2.44 -1.98 23.61
C PRO A 225 -1.74 -2.44 22.33
N MET A 226 -0.41 -2.36 22.27
CA MET A 226 0.35 -2.73 21.06
C MET A 226 0.05 -4.16 20.58
N LYS A 227 -0.32 -5.06 21.50
CA LYS A 227 -0.77 -6.43 21.18
C LYS A 227 -2.09 -6.52 20.38
N ASP A 228 -2.86 -5.44 20.30
CA ASP A 228 -4.13 -5.37 19.58
C ASP A 228 -3.98 -4.56 18.27
N GLU A 229 -2.77 -4.04 17.99
CA GLU A 229 -2.47 -3.25 16.79
C GLU A 229 -1.96 -4.12 15.64
N ALA A 230 -2.52 -3.92 14.45
CA ALA A 230 -2.16 -4.69 13.25
C ALA A 230 -0.71 -4.44 12.76
N ALA A 231 -0.08 -3.34 13.17
CA ALA A 231 1.31 -3.02 12.81
C ALA A 231 2.33 -3.78 13.65
N SER A 232 1.94 -4.32 14.81
CA SER A 232 2.86 -4.96 15.75
C SER A 232 3.29 -6.36 15.28
N PHE A 233 4.57 -6.67 15.43
CA PHE A 233 5.02 -8.06 15.50
C PHE A 233 4.70 -8.61 16.89
N ILE A 234 3.95 -9.71 16.97
CA ILE A 234 3.41 -10.22 18.24
C ILE A 234 3.82 -11.68 18.42
N ILE A 235 4.42 -11.97 19.57
CA ILE A 235 4.76 -13.31 20.02
C ILE A 235 4.18 -13.57 21.42
N THR A 236 3.97 -14.84 21.77
CA THR A 236 3.73 -15.21 23.17
C THR A 236 5.00 -15.73 23.83
N TRP A 237 5.17 -15.35 25.09
CA TRP A 237 6.34 -15.68 25.90
C TRP A 237 5.91 -16.26 27.24
N GLN A 238 6.37 -17.47 27.56
CA GLN A 238 6.11 -18.14 28.84
C GLN A 238 7.27 -17.88 29.80
N ASP A 239 6.98 -17.18 30.90
CA ASP A 239 7.97 -16.94 31.94
C ASP A 239 7.57 -17.58 33.29
N ASP A 240 8.55 -17.91 34.11
CA ASP A 240 8.39 -18.53 35.42
C ASP A 240 8.56 -17.53 36.59
N GLY A 241 8.81 -16.25 36.28
CA GLY A 241 9.04 -15.17 37.23
C GLY A 241 10.36 -15.28 38.01
N MET A 242 11.27 -16.15 37.59
CA MET A 242 12.58 -16.35 38.25
C MET A 242 13.75 -15.92 37.37
N ASP A 243 13.63 -16.11 36.06
CA ASP A 243 14.67 -15.81 35.08
C ASP A 243 14.30 -14.64 34.17
N SER A 244 15.29 -13.95 33.62
CA SER A 244 15.05 -12.90 32.64
C SER A 244 14.60 -13.47 31.30
N ALA A 245 13.78 -12.71 30.57
CA ALA A 245 13.50 -12.92 29.16
C ALA A 245 14.57 -12.24 28.30
N TYR A 246 15.07 -12.94 27.29
CA TYR A 246 16.04 -12.41 26.34
C TYR A 246 15.54 -12.57 24.91
N LEU A 247 15.50 -11.47 24.16
CA LEU A 247 15.30 -11.49 22.70
C LEU A 247 16.63 -11.16 22.02
N GLY A 248 17.07 -12.06 21.15
CA GLY A 248 18.31 -11.91 20.39
C GLY A 248 18.12 -11.00 19.18
N LEU A 249 19.07 -10.10 18.97
CA LEU A 249 19.15 -9.19 17.83
C LEU A 249 20.28 -9.64 16.91
N ASN A 250 20.09 -9.53 15.60
CA ASN A 250 21.17 -9.83 14.66
C ASN A 250 22.28 -8.75 14.73
N PRO A 251 23.55 -9.12 14.98
CA PRO A 251 24.68 -8.19 15.10
C PRO A 251 25.09 -7.49 13.80
N ASP A 252 24.64 -7.99 12.65
CA ASP A 252 24.98 -7.39 11.34
C ASP A 252 24.19 -6.10 11.06
N TYR A 253 23.24 -5.75 11.94
CA TYR A 253 22.42 -4.55 11.83
C TYR A 253 22.63 -3.63 13.05
N ASP A 254 22.81 -2.34 12.81
CA ASP A 254 22.87 -1.29 13.83
C ASP A 254 21.71 -0.28 13.69
N THR A 255 20.76 -0.55 12.81
CA THR A 255 19.64 0.33 12.43
C THR A 255 18.38 0.14 13.28
N TYR A 256 18.44 -0.66 14.36
CA TYR A 256 17.32 -0.83 15.27
C TYR A 256 16.82 0.52 15.79
N ASP A 257 15.51 0.76 15.73
CA ASP A 257 14.83 1.88 16.38
C ASP A 257 13.36 1.48 16.58
N PHE A 258 13.07 0.85 17.70
CA PHE A 258 11.79 0.18 17.94
C PHE A 258 11.32 0.37 19.38
N ILE A 259 10.02 0.20 19.57
CA ILE A 259 9.36 0.12 20.88
C ILE A 259 8.93 -1.33 21.07
N ILE A 260 9.10 -1.83 22.28
CA ILE A 260 8.63 -3.15 22.71
C ILE A 260 7.72 -2.98 23.93
N ASP A 261 6.54 -3.58 23.86
CA ASP A 261 5.65 -3.82 25.00
C ASP A 261 5.86 -5.26 25.46
N TRP A 262 6.33 -5.43 26.69
CA TRP A 262 6.61 -6.75 27.27
C TRP A 262 5.37 -7.50 27.75
N GLY A 263 4.19 -6.87 27.67
CA GLY A 263 2.90 -7.49 28.02
C GLY A 263 2.58 -7.50 29.51
N ASP A 264 3.48 -6.99 30.37
CA ASP A 264 3.27 -6.84 31.82
C ASP A 264 2.97 -5.38 32.23
N GLY A 265 2.73 -4.51 31.24
CA GLY A 265 2.53 -3.07 31.41
C GLY A 265 3.83 -2.25 31.26
N THR A 266 4.98 -2.90 31.07
CA THR A 266 6.25 -2.24 30.78
C THR A 266 6.45 -2.07 29.28
N LYS A 267 6.67 -0.83 28.84
CA LYS A 267 7.10 -0.48 27.48
C LYS A 267 8.50 0.10 27.50
N GLU A 268 9.34 -0.28 26.54
CA GLU A 268 10.72 0.19 26.42
C GLU A 268 11.04 0.58 24.99
N LYS A 269 11.90 1.60 24.82
CA LYS A 269 12.41 2.01 23.51
C LYS A 269 13.89 1.65 23.38
N TYR A 270 14.23 1.02 22.26
CA TYR A 270 15.59 0.64 21.91
C TYR A 270 16.00 1.30 20.60
N SER A 271 17.24 1.79 20.54
CA SER A 271 17.82 2.34 19.32
C SER A 271 19.28 1.90 19.20
N GLY A 272 19.75 1.64 17.97
CA GLY A 272 21.10 1.18 17.69
C GLY A 272 21.37 -0.27 18.10
N SER A 273 22.63 -0.68 17.98
CA SER A 273 23.11 -1.97 18.50
C SER A 273 22.95 -2.07 20.02
N GLN A 274 22.57 -3.24 20.52
CA GLN A 274 22.44 -3.51 21.97
C GLN A 274 23.63 -4.31 22.51
N GLU A 275 23.87 -4.20 23.82
CA GLU A 275 24.96 -4.93 24.47
C GLU A 275 24.76 -6.45 24.31
N ASN A 276 25.81 -7.16 23.88
CA ASN A 276 25.76 -8.59 23.58
C ASN A 276 24.70 -9.01 22.55
N ASN A 277 24.16 -8.06 21.77
CA ASN A 277 23.10 -8.27 20.78
C ASN A 277 21.84 -8.92 21.37
N VAL A 278 21.50 -8.60 22.61
CA VAL A 278 20.26 -9.06 23.24
C VAL A 278 19.57 -7.89 23.92
N ILE A 279 18.24 -7.91 23.94
CA ILE A 279 17.44 -7.11 24.88
C ILE A 279 16.93 -8.01 25.99
N LYS A 280 16.79 -7.45 27.19
CA LYS A 280 16.47 -8.19 28.40
C LYS A 280 15.31 -7.55 29.14
N HIS A 281 14.37 -8.37 29.61
CA HIS A 281 13.34 -7.97 30.56
C HIS A 281 13.24 -8.93 31.74
N ASP A 282 12.87 -8.42 32.91
CA ASP A 282 12.73 -9.20 34.14
C ASP A 282 11.24 -9.26 34.55
N TYR A 283 10.60 -10.40 34.32
CA TYR A 283 9.23 -10.63 34.79
C TYR A 283 9.22 -10.95 36.28
N THR A 284 8.29 -10.35 37.01
CA THR A 284 8.15 -10.57 38.48
C THR A 284 7.13 -11.65 38.83
N THR A 285 6.32 -12.07 37.85
CA THR A 285 5.24 -13.05 38.02
C THR A 285 5.34 -14.10 36.93
N ALA A 286 5.13 -15.37 37.27
CA ALA A 286 5.01 -16.43 36.29
C ALA A 286 3.68 -16.29 35.53
N ASP A 287 3.74 -16.08 34.21
CA ASP A 287 2.57 -15.99 33.33
C ASP A 287 2.98 -16.19 31.87
N THR A 288 1.99 -16.23 30.98
CA THR A 288 2.18 -16.07 29.54
C THR A 288 1.96 -14.61 29.16
N TYR A 289 2.96 -14.00 28.54
CA TYR A 289 2.94 -12.60 28.12
C TYR A 289 2.81 -12.48 26.60
N PHE A 290 2.08 -11.46 26.14
CA PHE A 290 2.10 -11.04 24.75
C PHE A 290 3.15 -9.96 24.60
N ILE A 291 4.24 -10.28 23.90
CA ILE A 291 5.26 -9.30 23.56
C ILE A 291 4.90 -8.71 22.20
N ALA A 292 4.80 -7.39 22.12
CA ALA A 292 4.50 -6.66 20.90
C ALA A 292 5.63 -5.69 20.55
N ILE A 293 6.08 -5.71 19.29
CA ILE A 293 7.20 -4.90 18.80
C ILE A 293 6.75 -4.06 17.61
N GLN A 294 7.11 -2.77 17.62
CA GLN A 294 6.84 -1.83 16.53
C GLN A 294 8.04 -0.93 16.23
N GLY A 295 8.13 -0.45 14.99
CA GLY A 295 9.21 0.41 14.52
C GLY A 295 10.23 -0.36 13.68
N THR A 296 11.46 0.15 13.64
CA THR A 296 12.54 -0.44 12.84
C THR A 296 13.17 -1.61 13.58
N PHE A 297 12.75 -2.83 13.25
CA PHE A 297 13.24 -4.09 13.83
C PHE A 297 13.75 -5.01 12.71
N PRO A 298 14.95 -4.76 12.16
CA PRO A 298 15.42 -5.38 10.91
C PRO A 298 15.57 -6.91 10.97
N ALA A 299 15.92 -7.48 12.13
CA ALA A 299 16.11 -8.91 12.28
C ALA A 299 16.05 -9.37 13.73
N LEU A 300 15.31 -10.44 13.98
CA LEU A 300 15.40 -11.25 15.19
C LEU A 300 16.50 -12.29 14.97
N GLN A 301 17.25 -12.64 16.00
CA GLN A 301 18.21 -13.75 15.93
C GLN A 301 18.33 -14.46 17.28
N MET A 302 17.46 -15.43 17.54
CA MET A 302 17.41 -16.14 18.82
C MET A 302 18.65 -17.03 19.06
N SER A 303 19.49 -17.29 18.06
CA SER A 303 20.80 -17.93 18.26
C SER A 303 21.78 -17.11 19.13
N GLN A 304 21.48 -15.84 19.40
CA GLN A 304 22.22 -15.00 20.35
C GLN A 304 21.88 -15.29 21.83
N SER A 305 20.86 -16.12 22.09
CA SER A 305 20.43 -16.49 23.45
C SER A 305 20.59 -18.00 23.71
N THR A 306 20.20 -18.46 24.89
CA THR A 306 20.29 -19.86 25.30
C THR A 306 19.05 -20.66 24.88
N VAL A 307 19.20 -21.96 24.66
CA VAL A 307 18.07 -22.84 24.32
C VAL A 307 16.95 -22.79 25.37
N ASP A 308 17.31 -22.78 26.66
CA ASP A 308 16.33 -22.69 27.75
C ASP A 308 15.52 -21.39 27.70
N ASN A 309 16.16 -20.27 27.33
CA ASN A 309 15.47 -19.01 27.09
C ASN A 309 14.62 -19.07 25.81
N ASN A 310 15.14 -19.62 24.72
CA ASN A 310 14.44 -19.63 23.43
C ASN A 310 13.15 -20.45 23.47
N ASN A 311 13.12 -21.52 24.27
CA ASN A 311 11.92 -22.32 24.51
C ASN A 311 10.82 -21.57 25.29
N LYS A 312 11.11 -20.41 25.87
CA LYS A 312 10.08 -19.54 26.44
C LYS A 312 9.24 -18.86 25.36
N LEU A 313 9.72 -18.75 24.11
CA LEU A 313 8.91 -18.26 22.99
C LEU A 313 7.94 -19.36 22.55
N MET A 314 6.64 -19.15 22.82
CA MET A 314 5.60 -20.17 22.66
C MET A 314 4.84 -20.07 21.34
N SER A 315 4.72 -18.87 20.75
CA SER A 315 4.06 -18.73 19.45
C SER A 315 4.43 -17.43 18.74
N ILE A 316 4.27 -17.45 17.40
CA ILE A 316 4.11 -16.24 16.59
C ILE A 316 2.60 -16.03 16.38
N GLU A 317 2.09 -14.89 16.87
CA GLU A 317 0.67 -14.53 16.78
C GLU A 317 0.38 -13.57 15.64
N GLN A 318 1.34 -12.72 15.27
CA GLN A 318 1.19 -11.74 14.19
C GLN A 318 2.57 -11.30 13.67
N TRP A 319 2.71 -11.13 12.36
CA TRP A 319 3.93 -10.60 11.73
C TRP A 319 4.02 -9.07 11.78
N GLY A 320 2.88 -8.39 11.62
CA GLY A 320 2.77 -6.94 11.65
C GLY A 320 3.37 -6.27 10.42
N SER A 321 3.76 -5.00 10.56
CA SER A 321 4.33 -4.19 9.48
C SER A 321 5.86 -4.14 9.49
N ILE A 322 6.52 -5.05 10.21
CA ILE A 322 7.99 -5.10 10.26
C ILE A 322 8.52 -5.48 8.87
N ALA A 323 9.30 -4.56 8.27
CA ALA A 323 10.04 -4.81 7.04
C ALA A 323 11.34 -5.55 7.36
N TRP A 324 11.29 -6.90 7.30
CA TRP A 324 12.41 -7.75 7.68
C TRP A 324 13.56 -7.63 6.68
N GLN A 325 14.78 -7.50 7.19
CA GLN A 325 16.01 -7.46 6.40
C GLN A 325 16.78 -8.78 6.45
N SER A 326 16.56 -9.59 7.49
CA SER A 326 17.09 -10.95 7.58
C SER A 326 16.20 -11.84 8.44
N MET A 327 16.13 -13.12 8.08
CA MET A 327 15.50 -14.18 8.86
C MET A 327 16.52 -15.24 9.32
N ASN A 328 17.82 -14.94 9.17
CA ASN A 328 18.91 -15.84 9.54
C ASN A 328 18.85 -16.18 11.04
N HIS A 329 18.54 -17.43 11.35
CA HIS A 329 18.38 -17.97 12.71
C HIS A 329 17.37 -17.22 13.58
N ALA A 330 16.33 -16.64 12.97
CA ALA A 330 15.36 -15.81 13.68
C ALA A 330 14.71 -16.52 14.87
N PHE A 331 14.23 -17.75 14.68
CA PHE A 331 13.54 -18.55 15.71
C PHE A 331 14.31 -19.83 16.06
N LYS A 332 15.63 -19.81 15.88
CA LYS A 332 16.48 -20.97 16.16
C LYS A 332 16.32 -21.43 17.61
N ASP A 333 16.15 -22.74 17.79
CA ASP A 333 16.02 -23.43 19.08
C ASP A 333 14.80 -22.99 19.91
N CYS A 334 13.77 -22.39 19.30
CA CYS A 334 12.46 -22.18 19.92
C CYS A 334 11.60 -23.45 19.78
N ALA A 335 11.96 -24.51 20.49
CA ALA A 335 11.40 -25.86 20.27
C ALA A 335 9.90 -25.96 20.56
N ASP A 336 9.42 -25.18 21.53
CA ASP A 336 8.01 -25.18 21.96
C ASP A 336 7.11 -24.25 21.13
N MET A 337 7.69 -23.47 20.21
CA MET A 337 6.99 -22.47 19.41
C MET A 337 6.00 -23.10 18.40
N VAL A 338 4.79 -22.54 18.35
CA VAL A 338 3.79 -22.80 17.29
C VAL A 338 3.55 -21.56 16.42
N HIS A 339 2.87 -21.71 15.28
CA HIS A 339 2.55 -20.60 14.37
C HIS A 339 1.04 -20.35 14.31
N ASN A 340 0.58 -19.28 14.97
CA ASN A 340 -0.83 -18.87 15.01
C ASN A 340 -1.15 -17.69 14.07
N ALA A 341 -0.12 -17.00 13.59
CA ALA A 341 -0.26 -15.84 12.70
C ALA A 341 -1.11 -16.14 11.46
N THR A 342 -1.93 -15.16 11.09
CA THR A 342 -2.83 -15.21 9.92
C THR A 342 -2.49 -14.17 8.86
N ASP A 343 -1.67 -13.19 9.22
CA ASP A 343 -1.01 -12.26 8.33
C ASP A 343 0.30 -12.87 7.79
N VAL A 344 0.96 -12.15 6.86
CA VAL A 344 2.20 -12.59 6.21
C VAL A 344 3.33 -11.61 6.52
N PRO A 345 4.59 -12.10 6.67
CA PRO A 345 5.73 -11.22 6.87
C PRO A 345 6.06 -10.43 5.60
N ASP A 346 6.50 -9.18 5.76
CA ASP A 346 7.17 -8.46 4.69
C ASP A 346 8.63 -8.95 4.57
N LEU A 347 8.84 -9.79 3.55
CA LEU A 347 10.13 -10.40 3.24
C LEU A 347 10.85 -9.73 2.06
N THR A 348 10.35 -8.60 1.56
CA THR A 348 10.82 -7.97 0.31
C THR A 348 12.30 -7.55 0.34
N HIS A 349 12.92 -7.48 1.52
CA HIS A 349 14.33 -7.16 1.71
C HIS A 349 15.17 -8.34 2.21
N VAL A 350 14.58 -9.52 2.44
CA VAL A 350 15.27 -10.71 2.94
C VAL A 350 15.89 -11.47 1.76
N THR A 351 17.14 -11.91 1.90
CA THR A 351 17.82 -12.80 0.93
C THR A 351 18.27 -14.12 1.55
N ASP A 352 18.30 -14.20 2.88
CA ASP A 352 18.83 -15.33 3.66
C ASP A 352 17.83 -15.74 4.76
N MET A 353 17.37 -16.99 4.68
CA MET A 353 16.49 -17.66 5.65
C MET A 353 17.20 -18.81 6.37
N THR A 354 18.53 -18.84 6.35
CA THR A 354 19.32 -19.92 6.96
C THR A 354 18.88 -20.15 8.40
N GLY A 355 18.48 -21.38 8.70
CA GLY A 355 18.12 -21.80 10.05
C GLY A 355 16.99 -21.02 10.72
N MET A 356 16.12 -20.33 9.95
CA MET A 356 15.03 -19.50 10.49
C MET A 356 14.20 -20.24 11.55
N PHE A 357 13.87 -21.51 11.29
CA PHE A 357 13.09 -22.41 12.15
C PHE A 357 13.91 -23.63 12.59
N TYR A 358 15.23 -23.51 12.66
CA TYR A 358 16.12 -24.59 13.09
C TYR A 358 15.76 -25.06 14.51
N ASN A 359 15.52 -26.35 14.67
CA ASN A 359 15.18 -27.02 15.92
C ASN A 359 13.90 -26.49 16.60
N THR A 360 12.94 -26.01 15.79
CA THR A 360 11.59 -25.62 16.25
C THR A 360 10.64 -26.83 16.21
N LEU A 361 10.81 -27.74 17.17
CA LEU A 361 10.16 -29.07 17.15
C LEU A 361 8.66 -29.03 16.87
N ASN A 362 7.94 -28.11 17.53
CA ASN A 362 6.47 -27.97 17.46
C ASN A 362 5.97 -27.02 16.37
N PHE A 363 6.87 -26.42 15.58
CA PHE A 363 6.47 -25.47 14.55
C PHE A 363 5.65 -26.16 13.46
N ASN A 364 4.43 -25.67 13.26
CA ASN A 364 3.58 -26.03 12.14
C ASN A 364 2.58 -24.92 11.87
N GLY A 365 2.42 -24.51 10.62
CA GLY A 365 1.53 -23.42 10.21
C GLY A 365 1.45 -23.31 8.69
N ASN A 366 0.44 -22.59 8.21
CA ASN A 366 0.31 -22.25 6.79
C ASN A 366 1.24 -21.08 6.44
N LEU A 367 2.18 -21.30 5.52
CA LEU A 367 3.16 -20.30 5.06
C LEU A 367 2.82 -19.74 3.67
N GLY A 368 1.57 -19.91 3.23
CA GLY A 368 1.06 -19.39 1.98
C GLY A 368 1.02 -17.85 1.98
N GLY A 369 1.28 -17.26 0.81
CA GLY A 369 1.30 -15.80 0.64
C GLY A 369 2.61 -15.12 1.04
N TRP A 370 3.59 -15.86 1.56
CA TRP A 370 4.93 -15.34 1.79
C TRP A 370 5.61 -14.98 0.47
N ASN A 371 6.13 -13.76 0.35
CA ASN A 371 6.89 -13.36 -0.82
C ASN A 371 8.35 -13.83 -0.71
N THR A 372 8.67 -14.97 -1.33
CA THR A 372 10.00 -15.59 -1.29
C THR A 372 10.89 -15.25 -2.49
N SER A 373 10.43 -14.36 -3.39
CA SER A 373 11.11 -14.08 -4.67
C SER A 373 12.54 -13.52 -4.55
N THR A 374 12.92 -12.96 -3.40
CA THR A 374 14.26 -12.42 -3.13
C THR A 374 15.20 -13.41 -2.45
N ILE A 375 14.69 -14.57 -2.02
CA ILE A 375 15.44 -15.53 -1.22
C ILE A 375 16.44 -16.29 -2.09
N THR A 376 17.67 -16.38 -1.59
CA THR A 376 18.78 -17.08 -2.26
C THR A 376 19.34 -18.25 -1.45
N ASN A 377 19.11 -18.26 -0.13
CA ASN A 377 19.61 -19.27 0.79
C ASN A 377 18.51 -19.74 1.76
N MET A 378 18.22 -21.05 1.72
CA MET A 378 17.25 -21.73 2.59
C MET A 378 17.89 -22.86 3.42
N ASP A 379 19.22 -22.79 3.60
CA ASP A 379 19.99 -23.77 4.37
C ASP A 379 19.38 -24.02 5.76
N SER A 380 19.09 -25.28 6.07
CA SER A 380 18.64 -25.72 7.39
C SER A 380 17.39 -24.99 7.89
N MET A 381 16.59 -24.37 7.01
CA MET A 381 15.49 -23.49 7.39
C MET A 381 14.53 -24.17 8.36
N PHE A 382 14.19 -25.44 8.12
CA PHE A 382 13.31 -26.24 8.98
C PHE A 382 14.05 -27.43 9.64
N PHE A 383 15.38 -27.40 9.74
CA PHE A 383 16.14 -28.50 10.32
C PHE A 383 15.55 -28.92 11.68
N ASN A 384 15.22 -30.20 11.84
CA ASN A 384 14.60 -30.79 13.02
C ASN A 384 13.25 -30.16 13.46
N ALA A 385 12.49 -29.53 12.56
CA ALA A 385 11.08 -29.16 12.80
C ALA A 385 10.18 -30.40 12.63
N GLN A 386 10.20 -31.30 13.61
CA GLN A 386 9.68 -32.67 13.45
C GLN A 386 8.19 -32.77 13.10
N PHE A 387 7.37 -31.80 13.55
CA PHE A 387 5.92 -31.76 13.29
C PHE A 387 5.52 -30.90 12.10
N PHE A 388 6.46 -30.27 11.41
CA PHE A 388 6.18 -29.43 10.26
C PHE A 388 5.68 -30.27 9.07
N VAL A 389 4.49 -29.94 8.55
CA VAL A 389 3.90 -30.65 7.39
C VAL A 389 4.13 -29.94 6.06
N GLY A 390 4.42 -28.64 6.08
CA GLY A 390 4.72 -27.81 4.90
C GLY A 390 3.51 -27.16 4.22
N ASP A 391 2.45 -26.83 4.96
CA ASP A 391 1.27 -26.16 4.38
C ASP A 391 1.63 -24.79 3.78
N GLY A 392 1.19 -24.53 2.54
CA GLY A 392 1.35 -23.24 1.85
C GLY A 392 2.70 -23.01 1.15
N LEU A 393 3.51 -24.06 0.97
CA LEU A 393 4.80 -23.98 0.27
C LEU A 393 4.70 -24.06 -1.26
N ASP A 394 3.54 -24.43 -1.81
CA ASP A 394 3.34 -24.73 -3.23
C ASP A 394 3.46 -23.51 -4.15
N ASP A 395 3.18 -22.32 -3.62
CA ASP A 395 3.26 -21.04 -4.35
C ASP A 395 4.57 -20.27 -4.11
N TRP A 396 5.54 -20.85 -3.41
CA TRP A 396 6.83 -20.19 -3.16
C TRP A 396 7.64 -20.02 -4.46
N ASP A 397 8.19 -18.82 -4.66
CA ASP A 397 9.12 -18.53 -5.75
C ASP A 397 10.54 -18.89 -5.34
N THR A 398 11.05 -20.01 -5.87
CA THR A 398 12.39 -20.51 -5.56
C THR A 398 13.42 -20.25 -6.67
N GLN A 399 13.08 -19.47 -7.70
CA GLN A 399 13.93 -19.33 -8.90
C GLN A 399 15.34 -18.77 -8.61
N ASN A 400 15.49 -18.03 -7.51
CA ASN A 400 16.74 -17.41 -7.08
C ASN A 400 17.49 -18.21 -6.01
N VAL A 401 16.92 -19.33 -5.53
CA VAL A 401 17.51 -20.14 -4.47
C VAL A 401 18.68 -20.95 -5.01
N THR A 402 19.83 -20.83 -4.36
CA THR A 402 21.08 -21.52 -4.75
C THR A 402 21.52 -22.59 -3.76
N ASN A 403 21.00 -22.54 -2.52
CA ASN A 403 21.33 -23.45 -1.43
C ASN A 403 20.05 -23.92 -0.70
N MET A 404 19.80 -25.23 -0.72
CA MET A 404 18.68 -25.91 -0.03
C MET A 404 19.18 -27.02 0.91
N GLN A 405 20.47 -27.00 1.29
CA GLN A 405 21.03 -28.04 2.15
C GLN A 405 20.30 -28.13 3.49
N ASN A 406 20.11 -29.34 4.00
CA ASN A 406 19.44 -29.65 5.27
C ASN A 406 18.04 -29.04 5.48
N MET A 407 17.39 -28.49 4.44
CA MET A 407 16.19 -27.66 4.60
C MET A 407 15.07 -28.37 5.37
N PHE A 408 14.86 -29.66 5.11
CA PHE A 408 13.87 -30.51 5.78
C PHE A 408 14.51 -31.71 6.50
N ASP A 409 15.79 -31.60 6.86
CA ASP A 409 16.47 -32.64 7.60
C ASP A 409 15.78 -32.85 8.97
N HIS A 410 15.54 -34.10 9.36
CA HIS A 410 14.77 -34.51 10.53
C HIS A 410 13.31 -33.98 10.59
N CYS A 411 12.74 -33.47 9.49
CA CYS A 411 11.32 -33.11 9.41
C CYS A 411 10.44 -34.35 9.21
N LYS A 412 10.24 -35.12 10.28
CA LYS A 412 9.59 -36.45 10.24
C LYS A 412 8.18 -36.45 9.61
N SER A 413 7.44 -35.36 9.78
CA SER A 413 6.05 -35.22 9.30
C SER A 413 5.94 -34.54 7.93
N PHE A 414 7.04 -34.03 7.38
CA PHE A 414 7.04 -33.26 6.15
C PHE A 414 6.63 -34.11 4.95
N ASN A 415 5.62 -33.64 4.21
CA ASN A 415 5.17 -34.29 2.97
C ASN A 415 4.42 -33.31 2.05
N ALA A 416 4.75 -32.01 2.09
CA ALA A 416 4.10 -30.99 1.29
C ALA A 416 4.47 -31.05 -0.19
N ASN A 417 3.52 -30.69 -1.06
CA ASN A 417 3.74 -30.62 -2.49
C ASN A 417 4.71 -29.48 -2.85
N ILE A 418 5.90 -29.85 -3.29
CA ILE A 418 6.97 -28.94 -3.76
C ILE A 418 7.36 -29.21 -5.21
N SER A 419 6.49 -29.88 -5.97
CA SER A 419 6.74 -30.26 -7.36
C SER A 419 6.86 -29.06 -8.31
N GLY A 420 6.32 -27.90 -7.91
CA GLY A 420 6.34 -26.65 -8.68
C GLY A 420 7.57 -25.76 -8.44
N TRP A 421 8.44 -26.11 -7.50
CA TRP A 421 9.64 -25.32 -7.20
C TRP A 421 10.62 -25.32 -8.38
N ASP A 422 11.17 -24.15 -8.68
CA ASP A 422 12.30 -24.01 -9.60
C ASP A 422 13.60 -24.28 -8.85
N THR A 423 14.30 -25.35 -9.23
CA THR A 423 15.58 -25.77 -8.65
C THR A 423 16.78 -25.52 -9.57
N GLY A 424 16.59 -24.84 -10.70
CA GLY A 424 17.59 -24.72 -11.76
C GLY A 424 18.86 -23.97 -11.37
N GLN A 425 18.82 -23.19 -10.28
CA GLN A 425 20.00 -22.50 -9.72
C GLN A 425 20.59 -23.19 -8.48
N VAL A 426 19.98 -24.28 -7.99
CA VAL A 426 20.42 -24.96 -6.77
C VAL A 426 21.70 -25.73 -7.02
N THR A 427 22.72 -25.47 -6.21
CA THR A 427 24.06 -26.07 -6.35
C THR A 427 24.35 -27.18 -5.34
N THR A 428 23.60 -27.23 -4.22
CA THR A 428 23.70 -28.25 -3.17
C THR A 428 22.32 -28.60 -2.62
N MET A 429 22.08 -29.91 -2.46
CA MET A 429 20.87 -30.50 -1.86
C MET A 429 21.26 -31.51 -0.76
N GLU A 430 22.44 -31.33 -0.16
CA GLU A 430 22.94 -32.20 0.91
C GLU A 430 21.93 -32.32 2.05
N SER A 431 21.61 -33.56 2.43
CA SER A 431 20.68 -33.92 3.52
C SER A 431 19.29 -33.27 3.45
N MET A 432 18.86 -32.73 2.29
CA MET A 432 17.65 -31.92 2.20
C MET A 432 16.40 -32.61 2.79
N PHE A 433 16.28 -33.93 2.62
CA PHE A 433 15.19 -34.76 3.15
C PHE A 433 15.70 -35.90 4.03
N ALA A 434 16.89 -35.75 4.63
CA ALA A 434 17.40 -36.73 5.58
C ALA A 434 16.41 -36.88 6.76
N GLU A 435 16.08 -38.11 7.11
CA GLU A 435 15.12 -38.48 8.15
C GLU A 435 13.71 -37.85 8.01
N ALA A 436 13.34 -37.38 6.81
CA ALA A 436 11.98 -36.96 6.49
C ALA A 436 11.08 -38.19 6.25
N PHE A 437 10.74 -38.89 7.33
CA PHE A 437 10.12 -40.23 7.27
C PHE A 437 8.86 -40.32 6.42
N SER A 438 8.05 -39.25 6.39
CA SER A 438 6.76 -39.21 5.68
C SER A 438 6.87 -38.76 4.22
N PHE A 439 8.03 -38.28 3.79
CA PHE A 439 8.18 -37.59 2.51
C PHE A 439 8.12 -38.56 1.32
N ASN A 440 7.20 -38.31 0.38
CA ASN A 440 7.07 -39.08 -0.86
C ASN A 440 6.37 -38.29 -2.00
N GLN A 441 6.69 -37.01 -2.15
CA GLN A 441 6.08 -36.14 -3.16
C GLN A 441 6.77 -36.23 -4.53
N ASP A 442 6.06 -35.82 -5.59
CA ASP A 442 6.60 -35.80 -6.96
C ASP A 442 7.73 -34.77 -7.10
N LEU A 443 8.90 -35.23 -7.54
CA LEU A 443 10.08 -34.40 -7.80
C LEU A 443 10.55 -34.51 -9.26
N SER A 444 9.73 -35.08 -10.14
CA SER A 444 10.14 -35.42 -11.52
C SER A 444 10.44 -34.20 -12.40
N ASN A 445 9.91 -33.02 -12.04
CA ASN A 445 10.13 -31.77 -12.77
C ASN A 445 11.32 -30.94 -12.27
N TRP A 446 11.99 -31.37 -11.21
CA TRP A 446 13.13 -30.63 -10.67
C TRP A 446 14.32 -30.67 -11.63
N ASP A 447 14.91 -29.49 -11.88
CA ASP A 447 16.17 -29.34 -12.60
C ASP A 447 17.33 -29.45 -11.61
N THR A 448 18.09 -30.54 -11.69
CA THR A 448 19.27 -30.81 -10.85
C THR A 448 20.58 -30.53 -11.58
N GLY A 449 20.55 -29.86 -12.74
CA GLY A 449 21.69 -29.70 -13.64
C GLY A 449 22.88 -28.96 -13.05
N GLU A 450 22.64 -28.09 -12.06
CA GLU A 450 23.67 -27.33 -11.35
C GLU A 450 24.14 -27.98 -10.04
N VAL A 451 23.47 -29.06 -9.59
CA VAL A 451 23.77 -29.70 -8.30
C VAL A 451 25.10 -30.43 -8.35
N THR A 452 25.96 -30.16 -7.37
CA THR A 452 27.28 -30.78 -7.20
C THR A 452 27.35 -31.76 -6.02
N ASN A 453 26.50 -31.57 -5.01
CA ASN A 453 26.47 -32.38 -3.79
C ASN A 453 25.04 -32.89 -3.51
N MET A 454 24.89 -34.22 -3.50
CA MET A 454 23.65 -34.94 -3.15
C MET A 454 23.87 -35.88 -1.96
N ASN A 455 24.89 -35.62 -1.15
CA ASN A 455 25.16 -36.42 0.04
C ASN A 455 23.93 -36.47 0.92
N TYR A 456 23.63 -37.66 1.42
CA TYR A 456 22.62 -37.91 2.44
C TYR A 456 21.18 -37.45 2.12
N MET A 457 20.89 -37.03 0.88
CA MET A 457 19.66 -36.31 0.53
C MET A 457 18.37 -37.00 0.99
N PHE A 458 18.32 -38.34 0.96
CA PHE A 458 17.18 -39.15 1.39
C PHE A 458 17.56 -40.22 2.43
N VAL A 459 18.60 -39.99 3.24
CA VAL A 459 18.98 -40.92 4.32
C VAL A 459 17.78 -41.13 5.23
N GLY A 460 17.39 -42.38 5.49
CA GLY A 460 16.31 -42.68 6.41
C GLY A 460 14.94 -42.14 6.00
N ALA A 461 14.76 -41.63 4.78
CA ALA A 461 13.45 -41.23 4.24
C ALA A 461 12.62 -42.49 3.91
N PHE A 462 12.07 -43.13 4.94
CA PHE A 462 11.55 -44.50 4.87
C PHE A 462 10.48 -44.71 3.79
N LEU A 463 9.63 -43.72 3.52
CA LEU A 463 8.54 -43.82 2.55
C LEU A 463 8.90 -43.29 1.14
N PHE A 464 10.08 -42.69 0.97
CA PHE A 464 10.44 -42.06 -0.29
C PHE A 464 10.66 -43.10 -1.40
N ASN A 465 9.84 -43.03 -2.45
CA ASN A 465 9.95 -43.83 -3.67
C ASN A 465 9.42 -43.08 -4.89
N SER A 466 9.52 -41.75 -4.89
CA SER A 466 9.03 -40.91 -5.97
C SER A 466 9.93 -40.99 -7.20
N ASN A 467 9.39 -40.63 -8.37
CA ASN A 467 10.11 -40.71 -9.64
C ASN A 467 11.17 -39.60 -9.74
N ILE A 468 12.44 -40.01 -9.76
CA ILE A 468 13.61 -39.14 -9.95
C ILE A 468 14.49 -39.58 -11.13
N VAL A 469 13.94 -40.42 -12.02
CA VAL A 469 14.68 -41.01 -13.15
C VAL A 469 15.13 -39.92 -14.15
N GLY A 470 14.36 -38.83 -14.25
CA GLY A 470 14.63 -37.72 -15.18
C GLY A 470 15.72 -36.73 -14.73
N TRP A 471 16.24 -36.85 -13.51
CA TRP A 471 17.23 -35.92 -12.97
C TRP A 471 18.54 -35.94 -13.75
N THR A 472 19.12 -34.76 -13.94
CA THR A 472 20.42 -34.60 -14.60
C THR A 472 21.53 -34.53 -13.57
N THR A 473 22.38 -35.56 -13.49
CA THR A 473 23.41 -35.69 -12.45
C THR A 473 24.83 -35.36 -12.94
N HIS A 474 24.98 -34.81 -14.15
CA HIS A 474 26.27 -34.66 -14.82
C HIS A 474 27.30 -33.77 -14.09
N LYS A 475 26.88 -32.90 -13.15
CA LYS A 475 27.78 -32.11 -12.30
C LYS A 475 27.97 -32.68 -10.89
N VAL A 476 27.21 -33.71 -10.52
CA VAL A 476 27.26 -34.28 -9.18
C VAL A 476 28.63 -34.92 -8.95
N GLN A 477 29.27 -34.54 -7.85
CA GLN A 477 30.58 -35.03 -7.43
C GLN A 477 30.46 -36.07 -6.33
N THR A 478 29.42 -36.01 -5.50
CA THR A 478 29.28 -36.88 -4.33
C THR A 478 27.81 -37.23 -4.05
N MET A 479 27.57 -38.52 -3.75
CA MET A 479 26.26 -39.11 -3.46
C MET A 479 26.34 -40.03 -2.24
N VAL A 480 27.21 -39.69 -1.27
CA VAL A 480 27.44 -40.51 -0.07
C VAL A 480 26.13 -40.68 0.67
N GLY A 481 25.74 -41.93 0.90
CA GLY A 481 24.55 -42.26 1.67
C GLY A 481 23.24 -41.74 1.10
N MET A 482 23.15 -41.33 -0.17
CA MET A 482 21.98 -40.64 -0.72
C MET A 482 20.65 -41.36 -0.40
N PHE A 483 20.61 -42.70 -0.45
CA PHE A 483 19.44 -43.53 -0.11
C PHE A 483 19.70 -44.48 1.05
N LEU A 484 20.67 -44.19 1.91
CA LEU A 484 21.02 -45.04 3.06
C LEU A 484 19.79 -45.21 3.97
N GLY A 485 19.30 -46.44 4.09
CA GLY A 485 18.12 -46.74 4.91
C GLY A 485 16.78 -46.24 4.35
N ALA A 486 16.72 -45.75 3.10
CA ALA A 486 15.46 -45.42 2.42
C ALA A 486 14.77 -46.72 1.97
N THR A 487 14.08 -47.37 2.92
CA THR A 487 13.61 -48.76 2.77
C THR A 487 12.52 -48.96 1.71
N ALA A 488 11.77 -47.92 1.32
CA ALA A 488 10.82 -47.98 0.21
C ALA A 488 11.45 -47.65 -1.16
N PHE A 489 12.65 -47.08 -1.20
CA PHE A 489 13.23 -46.54 -2.43
C PHE A 489 13.63 -47.63 -3.42
N SER A 490 13.04 -47.62 -4.62
CA SER A 490 13.25 -48.63 -5.66
C SER A 490 12.94 -48.06 -7.05
N GLN A 491 13.92 -47.46 -7.72
CA GLN A 491 13.77 -46.75 -9.01
C GLN A 491 14.81 -47.16 -10.06
N PHE A 492 14.52 -46.91 -11.34
CA PHE A 492 15.41 -47.17 -12.47
C PHE A 492 16.34 -45.98 -12.71
N LEU A 493 17.57 -46.02 -12.15
CA LEU A 493 18.52 -44.88 -12.19
C LEU A 493 19.56 -45.00 -13.31
N GLU A 494 19.36 -45.87 -14.28
CA GLU A 494 20.35 -46.16 -15.32
C GLU A 494 20.67 -44.97 -16.24
N ALA A 495 19.76 -44.00 -16.33
CA ALA A 495 19.94 -42.79 -17.13
C ALA A 495 20.86 -41.74 -16.46
N TRP A 496 21.17 -41.90 -15.17
CA TRP A 496 22.00 -40.95 -14.45
C TRP A 496 23.44 -40.95 -14.96
N ASN A 497 23.97 -39.74 -15.17
CA ASN A 497 25.36 -39.55 -15.52
C ASN A 497 26.22 -39.51 -14.23
N ILE A 498 27.04 -40.53 -14.06
CA ILE A 498 27.94 -40.73 -12.90
C ILE A 498 29.42 -40.44 -13.23
N SER A 499 29.74 -39.85 -14.38
CA SER A 499 31.14 -39.69 -14.84
C SER A 499 31.99 -38.77 -13.95
N ASN A 500 31.34 -37.89 -13.19
CA ASN A 500 32.00 -36.93 -12.30
C ASN A 500 31.93 -37.32 -10.82
N VAL A 501 31.22 -38.40 -10.48
CA VAL A 501 31.05 -38.82 -9.09
C VAL A 501 32.34 -39.46 -8.58
N THR A 502 32.83 -38.97 -7.43
CA THR A 502 34.03 -39.47 -6.77
C THR A 502 33.73 -40.34 -5.55
N ASP A 503 32.53 -40.24 -4.97
CA ASP A 503 32.14 -40.99 -3.77
C ASP A 503 30.65 -41.37 -3.76
N MET A 504 30.37 -42.68 -3.65
CA MET A 504 29.05 -43.32 -3.50
C MET A 504 29.05 -44.27 -2.29
N THR A 505 29.87 -43.98 -1.28
CA THR A 505 29.89 -44.72 -0.02
C THR A 505 28.47 -44.80 0.55
N ASN A 506 28.00 -46.02 0.81
CA ASN A 506 26.66 -46.30 1.32
C ASN A 506 25.47 -45.78 0.49
N MET A 507 25.65 -45.45 -0.80
CA MET A 507 24.58 -44.91 -1.65
C MET A 507 23.26 -45.68 -1.57
N PHE A 508 23.31 -47.01 -1.63
CA PHE A 508 22.14 -47.90 -1.60
C PHE A 508 22.05 -48.78 -0.35
N THR A 509 22.97 -48.60 0.62
CA THR A 509 23.02 -49.47 1.80
C THR A 509 21.69 -49.44 2.56
N GLY A 510 21.05 -50.58 2.76
CA GLY A 510 19.76 -50.70 3.44
C GLY A 510 18.57 -50.04 2.72
N SER A 511 18.71 -49.67 1.44
CA SER A 511 17.61 -49.16 0.62
C SER A 511 16.68 -50.29 0.15
N GLY A 512 15.51 -49.92 -0.38
CA GLY A 512 14.54 -50.85 -0.98
C GLY A 512 14.85 -51.32 -2.39
N MET A 513 16.04 -51.00 -2.92
CA MET A 513 16.39 -51.18 -4.33
C MET A 513 16.23 -52.63 -4.76
N SER A 514 15.34 -52.88 -5.74
CA SER A 514 15.13 -54.23 -6.25
C SER A 514 16.35 -54.76 -7.01
N PRO A 515 16.55 -56.10 -7.06
CA PRO A 515 17.63 -56.70 -7.82
C PRO A 515 17.64 -56.32 -9.30
N ASP A 516 16.46 -56.25 -9.93
CA ASP A 516 16.29 -55.89 -11.35
C ASP A 516 16.79 -54.46 -11.62
N GLN A 517 16.37 -53.51 -10.78
CA GLN A 517 16.73 -52.11 -10.93
C GLN A 517 18.21 -51.88 -10.62
N TYR A 518 18.74 -52.44 -9.53
CA TYR A 518 20.15 -52.30 -9.17
C TYR A 518 21.06 -52.85 -10.28
N SER A 519 20.69 -54.01 -10.84
CA SER A 519 21.43 -54.64 -11.95
C SER A 519 21.41 -53.80 -13.21
N THR A 520 20.27 -53.19 -13.52
CA THR A 520 20.12 -52.31 -14.69
C THR A 520 21.04 -51.10 -14.56
N CYS A 521 21.11 -50.47 -13.37
CA CYS A 521 22.06 -49.40 -13.09
C CYS A 521 23.51 -49.84 -13.35
N LEU A 522 23.93 -50.97 -12.75
CA LEU A 522 25.30 -51.48 -12.93
C LEU A 522 25.66 -51.69 -14.42
N VAL A 523 24.74 -52.28 -15.20
CA VAL A 523 24.95 -52.55 -16.62
C VAL A 523 25.12 -51.27 -17.44
N GLU A 524 24.25 -50.28 -17.27
CA GLU A 524 24.35 -49.03 -18.03
C GLU A 524 25.52 -48.16 -17.56
N TRP A 525 25.75 -48.08 -16.26
CA TRP A 525 26.88 -47.34 -15.68
C TRP A 525 28.24 -47.90 -16.11
N SER A 526 28.35 -49.21 -16.34
CA SER A 526 29.59 -49.83 -16.86
C SER A 526 30.01 -49.33 -18.24
N LYS A 527 29.10 -48.70 -19.00
CA LYS A 527 29.35 -48.13 -20.33
C LYS A 527 29.91 -46.70 -20.27
N ILE A 528 29.92 -46.09 -19.09
CA ILE A 528 30.39 -44.73 -18.84
C ILE A 528 31.87 -44.78 -18.46
N VAL A 529 32.64 -43.79 -18.91
CA VAL A 529 33.99 -43.54 -18.39
C VAL A 529 33.85 -42.83 -17.05
N VAL A 530 34.17 -43.54 -15.97
CA VAL A 530 33.94 -43.10 -14.59
C VAL A 530 35.24 -42.69 -13.90
N GLN A 531 35.15 -41.94 -12.79
CA GLN A 531 36.31 -41.65 -11.97
C GLN A 531 36.86 -42.95 -11.33
N PRO A 532 38.18 -43.05 -11.11
CA PRO A 532 38.77 -44.19 -10.41
C PRO A 532 38.60 -44.07 -8.89
N ASN A 533 38.74 -45.20 -8.18
CA ASN A 533 38.68 -45.31 -6.72
C ASN A 533 37.33 -44.89 -6.10
N VAL A 534 36.24 -45.06 -6.84
CA VAL A 534 34.90 -44.70 -6.35
C VAL A 534 34.30 -45.87 -5.56
N PRO A 535 34.03 -45.71 -4.25
CA PRO A 535 33.29 -46.71 -3.50
C PRO A 535 31.81 -46.63 -3.83
N LEU A 536 31.18 -47.79 -4.07
CA LEU A 536 29.73 -47.95 -4.18
C LEU A 536 29.26 -48.89 -3.06
N GLY A 537 28.59 -48.32 -2.05
CA GLY A 537 28.01 -49.08 -0.95
C GLY A 537 26.55 -49.43 -1.22
N ALA A 538 26.25 -50.72 -1.24
CA ALA A 538 24.93 -51.31 -1.47
C ALA A 538 24.70 -52.52 -0.55
N THR A 539 25.25 -52.50 0.67
CA THR A 539 25.03 -53.55 1.68
C THR A 539 23.52 -53.69 1.97
N GLY A 540 23.00 -54.91 2.02
CA GLY A 540 21.56 -55.18 2.05
C GLY A 540 20.85 -55.23 0.69
N VAL A 541 21.52 -54.87 -0.43
CA VAL A 541 20.93 -54.90 -1.79
C VAL A 541 21.52 -56.06 -2.59
N LEU A 542 20.66 -56.85 -3.23
CA LEU A 542 21.03 -57.97 -4.10
C LEU A 542 21.08 -57.53 -5.57
N HIS A 543 21.84 -58.21 -6.42
CA HIS A 543 21.81 -58.03 -7.88
C HIS A 543 21.39 -59.32 -8.59
N CYS A 544 21.03 -59.25 -9.86
CA CYS A 544 20.61 -60.39 -10.65
C CYS A 544 21.75 -61.35 -10.94
N ASP A 545 21.48 -62.65 -10.76
CA ASP A 545 22.34 -63.75 -11.21
C ASP A 545 22.32 -63.86 -12.74
N ALA A 546 23.08 -62.99 -13.40
CA ALA A 546 23.14 -62.91 -14.87
C ALA A 546 24.56 -62.53 -15.36
N PRO A 547 25.11 -63.22 -16.39
CA PRO A 547 26.48 -62.95 -16.88
C PRO A 547 26.74 -61.50 -17.32
N VAL A 548 25.70 -60.81 -17.79
CA VAL A 548 25.80 -59.39 -18.19
C VAL A 548 26.08 -58.49 -16.99
N VAL A 549 25.54 -58.82 -15.81
CA VAL A 549 25.74 -58.06 -14.57
C VAL A 549 27.13 -58.32 -14.01
N ASP A 550 27.60 -59.57 -14.01
CA ASP A 550 28.97 -59.91 -13.62
C ASP A 550 30.00 -59.16 -14.49
N THR A 551 29.76 -59.12 -15.80
CA THR A 551 30.62 -58.40 -16.75
C THR A 551 30.61 -56.89 -16.47
N ALA A 552 29.45 -56.32 -16.17
CA ALA A 552 29.31 -54.90 -15.85
C ALA A 552 30.05 -54.53 -14.55
N LYS A 553 29.89 -55.34 -13.49
CA LYS A 553 30.61 -55.15 -12.21
C LYS A 553 32.12 -55.24 -12.41
N GLN A 554 32.61 -56.24 -13.15
CA GLN A 554 34.03 -56.36 -13.47
C GLN A 554 34.53 -55.14 -14.25
N THR A 555 33.76 -54.64 -15.21
CA THR A 555 34.12 -53.45 -16.00
C THR A 555 34.25 -52.20 -15.13
N LEU A 556 33.33 -52.00 -14.16
CA LEU A 556 33.43 -50.91 -13.20
C LEU A 556 34.65 -51.08 -12.27
N GLN A 557 34.89 -52.29 -11.77
CA GLN A 557 36.06 -52.60 -10.93
C GLN A 557 37.40 -52.40 -11.66
N ASP A 558 37.46 -52.74 -12.96
CA ASP A 558 38.62 -52.51 -13.81
C ASP A 558 38.89 -51.00 -14.02
N GLN A 559 37.83 -50.17 -13.96
CA GLN A 559 37.93 -48.70 -13.91
C GLN A 559 38.27 -48.16 -12.51
N GLY A 560 38.41 -49.03 -11.50
CA GLY A 560 38.84 -48.70 -10.15
C GLY A 560 37.72 -48.56 -9.12
N TRP A 561 36.49 -48.97 -9.42
CA TRP A 561 35.39 -48.93 -8.46
C TRP A 561 35.47 -50.03 -7.40
N ILE A 562 34.99 -49.72 -6.20
CA ILE A 562 34.91 -50.65 -5.07
C ILE A 562 33.43 -50.89 -4.74
N ILE A 563 32.87 -51.98 -5.25
CA ILE A 563 31.44 -52.30 -5.11
C ILE A 563 31.23 -53.27 -3.94
N THR A 564 30.37 -52.91 -2.99
CA THR A 564 29.95 -53.75 -1.86
C THR A 564 28.43 -53.96 -1.91
N ASP A 565 27.99 -55.18 -2.23
CA ASP A 565 26.57 -55.59 -2.28
C ASP A 565 26.38 -57.00 -1.66
N GLU A 566 25.14 -57.49 -1.56
CA GLU A 566 24.80 -58.78 -0.93
C GLU A 566 24.98 -60.00 -1.84
N GLY A 567 25.50 -59.82 -3.05
CA GLY A 567 25.66 -60.93 -4.00
C GLY A 567 24.44 -61.15 -4.91
N PRO A 568 24.51 -62.21 -5.75
CA PRO A 568 23.52 -62.47 -6.78
C PRO A 568 22.26 -63.17 -6.25
N THR A 569 21.12 -62.93 -6.89
CA THR A 569 19.82 -63.57 -6.67
C THR A 569 19.10 -63.82 -8.00
N PRO A 570 18.18 -64.79 -8.09
CA PRO A 570 17.30 -64.90 -9.26
C PRO A 570 16.47 -63.63 -9.46
N CYS A 571 16.40 -63.19 -10.71
CA CYS A 571 15.61 -62.06 -11.18
C CYS A 571 14.53 -62.53 -12.18
N ASN A 572 13.55 -61.67 -12.46
CA ASN A 572 12.40 -62.00 -13.31
C ASN A 572 12.55 -61.58 -14.77
#